data_AF-A0A956RAP6-F1
#
_entry.id   AF-A0A956RAP6-F1
#
_cell.length_a   1.000
_cell.length_b   1.000
_cell.length_c   1.000
_cell.angle_alpha   90.00
_cell.angle_beta   90.00
_cell.angle_gamma   90.00
#
_symmetry.space_group_name_H-M   'P 1'
#
loop_
_entity.id
_entity.type
_entity.pdbx_description
1 polymer ?
#
loop_
_entity_poly.entity_id
_entity_poly.type
_entity_poly.pdbx_seq_one_letter_code
_entity_poly.pdbx_strand_id
1 'polypeptide(L)'
;VCRSCVVTMGKVADILQARGALEEALRIRREEQLPVYERLGEAHEQAVCLTNLAILRIQQYDATSRSDAARLLAQAHRDFRRMGLPDARTVEQIAEHYELPLTTPA
;
A
#
# COMPACT_ATOMS: atom_id res chain seq x y z
N VAL A 1 20.45 1.79 3.18
CA VAL A 1 19.42 0.80 3.58
C VAL A 1 19.47 -0.34 2.56
N CYS A 2 19.62 -1.58 3.01
CA CYS A 2 19.61 -2.76 2.14
C CYS A 2 18.19 -3.36 2.08
N ARG A 3 17.86 -4.12 1.03
CA ARG A 3 16.55 -4.77 0.85
C ARG A 3 16.09 -5.54 2.10
N SER A 4 17.00 -6.28 2.74
CA SER A 4 16.71 -7.05 3.96
C SER A 4 16.22 -6.20 5.14
N CYS A 5 16.75 -4.99 5.29
CA CYS A 5 16.31 -4.05 6.33
C CYS A 5 14.86 -3.62 6.08
N VAL A 6 14.51 -3.39 4.82
CA VAL A 6 13.18 -2.89 4.45
C VAL A 6 12.10 -3.96 4.56
N VAL A 7 12.43 -5.22 4.27
CA VAL A 7 11.55 -6.37 4.52
C VAL A 7 11.27 -6.51 6.02
N THR A 8 12.29 -6.27 6.85
CA THR A 8 12.15 -6.32 8.32
C THR A 8 11.24 -5.20 8.83
N MET A 9 11.39 -3.99 8.29
CA MET A 9 10.49 -2.86 8.59
C MET A 9 9.03 -3.15 8.19
N GLY A 10 8.81 -3.87 7.09
CA GLY A 10 7.47 -4.33 6.70
C GLY A 10 6.81 -5.21 7.74
N LYS A 11 7.55 -6.18 8.28
CA LYS A 11 7.06 -7.05 9.36
C LYS A 11 6.76 -6.27 10.65
N VAL A 12 7.57 -5.26 10.97
CA VAL A 12 7.29 -4.38 12.11
C VAL A 12 6.00 -3.60 11.88
N ALA A 13 5.77 -3.08 10.67
CA ALA A 13 4.51 -2.42 10.33
C ALA A 13 3.32 -3.38 10.42
N ASP A 14 3.45 -4.64 9.99
CA ASP A 14 2.39 -5.67 10.14
C ASP A 14 2.04 -5.92 11.62
N ILE A 15 3.05 -6.00 12.48
CA ILE A 15 2.83 -6.20 13.93
C ILE A 15 2.16 -4.97 14.56
N LEU A 16 2.59 -3.76 14.19
CA LEU A 16 1.98 -2.52 14.67
C LEU A 16 0.53 -2.41 14.22
N GLN A 17 0.23 -2.77 12.97
CA GLN A 17 -1.12 -2.89 12.46
C GLN A 17 -1.98 -3.84 13.29
N ALA A 18 -1.49 -5.06 13.56
CA ALA A 18 -2.20 -6.04 14.35
C ALA A 18 -2.45 -5.58 15.81
N ARG A 19 -1.64 -4.66 16.32
CA ARG A 19 -1.80 -4.05 17.65
C ARG A 19 -2.69 -2.80 17.65
N GLY A 20 -3.19 -2.36 16.49
CA GLY A 20 -3.97 -1.13 16.35
C GLY A 20 -3.13 0.16 16.30
N ALA A 21 -1.80 0.05 16.29
CA ALA A 21 -0.87 1.18 16.10
C ALA A 21 -0.77 1.53 14.60
N LEU A 22 -1.89 1.96 14.03
CA LEU A 22 -2.05 2.18 12.59
C LEU A 22 -1.20 3.35 12.08
N GLU A 23 -1.06 4.42 12.86
CA GLU A 23 -0.25 5.58 12.49
C GLU A 23 1.24 5.24 12.41
N GLU A 24 1.77 4.49 13.38
CA GLU A 24 3.16 4.04 13.36
C GLU A 24 3.41 3.07 12.20
N ALA A 25 2.47 2.17 11.91
CA ALA A 25 2.55 1.27 10.76
C ALA A 25 2.58 2.07 9.45
N LEU A 26 1.71 3.07 9.30
CA LEU A 26 1.67 3.95 8.13
C LEU A 26 2.98 4.72 7.96
N ARG A 27 3.52 5.27 9.05
CA ARG A 27 4.78 6.01 9.03
C ARG A 27 5.92 5.14 8.52
N ILE A 28 6.07 3.92 9.05
CA ILE A 28 7.12 3.00 8.60
C ILE A 28 6.98 2.68 7.11
N ARG A 29 5.77 2.35 6.64
CA ARG A 29 5.56 2.05 5.22
C ARG A 29 5.86 3.26 4.32
N ARG A 30 5.45 4.45 4.72
CA ARG A 30 5.58 5.69 3.92
C ARG A 30 6.99 6.28 3.92
N GLU A 31 7.62 6.33 5.09
CA GLU A 31 8.88 7.07 5.28
C GLU A 31 10.09 6.15 5.16
N GLU A 32 9.97 4.87 5.53
CA GLU A 32 11.10 3.94 5.57
C GLU A 32 11.05 2.93 4.41
N GLN A 33 9.88 2.34 4.11
CA GLN A 33 9.79 1.32 3.06
C GLN A 33 9.71 1.90 1.65
N LEU A 34 8.72 2.75 1.41
CA LEU A 34 8.41 3.27 0.08
C LEU A 34 9.63 3.95 -0.59
N PRO A 35 10.38 4.85 0.08
CA PRO A 35 11.50 5.54 -0.56
C PRO A 35 12.67 4.60 -0.87
N VAL A 36 12.80 3.50 -0.12
CA VAL A 36 13.85 2.50 -0.36
C VAL A 36 13.50 1.64 -1.57
N TYR A 37 12.26 1.17 -1.69
CA TYR A 37 11.82 0.44 -2.89
C TYR A 37 11.90 1.29 -4.15
N GLU A 38 11.54 2.57 -4.06
CA GLU A 38 11.70 3.55 -5.15
C GLU A 38 13.17 3.72 -5.55
N ARG A 39 14.07 3.88 -4.56
CA ARG A 39 15.51 4.01 -4.82
C ARG A 39 16.17 2.75 -5.37
N LEU A 40 15.66 1.58 -4.99
CA LEU A 40 16.13 0.29 -5.49
C LEU A 40 15.51 -0.06 -6.86
N GLY A 41 14.50 0.69 -7.32
CA GLY A 41 13.77 0.40 -8.55
C GLY A 41 12.92 -0.88 -8.45
N GLU A 42 12.59 -1.33 -7.24
CA GLU A 42 11.78 -2.53 -7.02
C GLU A 42 10.29 -2.18 -7.13
N ALA A 43 9.82 -1.96 -8.37
CA ALA A 43 8.45 -1.53 -8.65
C ALA A 43 7.38 -2.50 -8.09
N HIS A 44 7.66 -3.80 -8.10
CA HIS A 44 6.77 -4.80 -7.50
C HIS A 44 6.58 -4.58 -5.99
N GLU A 45 7.68 -4.44 -5.25
CA GLU A 45 7.65 -4.24 -3.80
C GLU A 45 7.07 -2.86 -3.44
N GLN A 46 7.29 -1.86 -4.30
CA GLN A 46 6.63 -0.56 -4.20
C GLN A 46 5.10 -0.70 -4.30
N ALA A 47 4.60 -1.43 -5.29
CA ALA A 47 3.16 -1.65 -5.48
C ALA A 47 2.53 -2.46 -4.33
N VAL A 48 3.24 -3.47 -3.80
CA VAL A 48 2.83 -4.19 -2.59
C VAL A 48 2.78 -3.24 -1.39
N CYS A 49 3.79 -2.39 -1.21
CA CYS A 49 3.84 -1.41 -0.13
C CYS A 49 2.66 -0.41 -0.19
N LEU A 50 2.33 0.08 -1.39
CA LEU A 50 1.18 0.96 -1.62
C LEU A 50 -0.15 0.28 -1.28
N THR A 51 -0.31 -0.99 -1.65
CA THR A 51 -1.50 -1.79 -1.32
C THR A 51 -1.67 -1.92 0.20
N ASN A 52 -0.59 -2.25 0.91
CA ASN A 52 -0.63 -2.35 2.37
C ASN A 52 -0.89 -1.00 3.05
N LEU A 53 -0.39 0.10 2.49
CA LEU A 53 -0.68 1.45 2.98
C LEU A 53 -2.17 1.79 2.83
N ALA A 54 -2.80 1.36 1.72
CA ALA A 54 -4.22 1.55 1.51
C ALA A 54 -5.06 0.78 2.53
N ILE A 55 -4.72 -0.50 2.78
CA ILE A 55 -5.41 -1.32 3.78
C ILE A 55 -5.35 -0.67 5.17
N LEU A 56 -4.17 -0.16 5.55
CA LEU A 56 -3.98 0.56 6.81
C LEU A 56 -4.86 1.81 6.91
N ARG A 57 -5.03 2.56 5.81
CA ARG A 57 -5.90 3.73 5.79
C ARG A 57 -7.38 3.37 5.88
N ILE A 58 -7.81 2.30 5.21
CA ILE A 58 -9.19 1.81 5.32
C ILE A 58 -9.55 1.47 6.77
N GLN A 59 -8.59 0.90 7.52
CA GLN A 59 -8.80 0.57 8.93
C GLN A 59 -8.95 1.78 9.86
N GLN A 60 -8.57 2.99 9.44
CA GLN A 60 -8.73 4.20 10.24
C GLN A 60 -10.16 4.79 10.20
N TYR A 61 -11.07 4.24 9.36
CA TYR A 61 -12.51 4.55 9.32
C TYR A 61 -12.89 6.04 9.26
N ASP A 62 -12.04 6.91 8.69
CA ASP A 62 -12.35 8.31 8.42
C ASP A 62 -12.58 8.60 6.92
N ALA A 63 -13.38 9.63 6.62
CA ALA A 63 -13.79 9.97 5.25
C ALA A 63 -12.62 10.40 4.35
N THR A 64 -11.58 11.03 4.93
CA THR A 64 -10.37 11.44 4.21
C THR A 64 -9.52 10.21 3.85
N SER A 65 -9.43 9.25 4.77
CA SER A 65 -8.74 7.97 4.58
C SER A 65 -9.35 7.11 3.47
N ARG A 66 -10.67 7.20 3.23
CA ARG A 66 -11.30 6.48 2.11
C ARG A 66 -10.77 6.97 0.75
N SER A 67 -10.67 8.28 0.57
CA SER A 67 -10.14 8.89 -0.65
C SER A 67 -8.65 8.62 -0.83
N ASP A 68 -7.87 8.70 0.26
CA ASP A 68 -6.44 8.38 0.22
C ASP A 68 -6.19 6.89 -0.09
N ALA A 69 -6.96 5.98 0.51
CA ALA A 69 -6.87 4.55 0.23
C ALA A 69 -7.19 4.24 -1.24
N ALA A 70 -8.24 4.85 -1.79
CA ALA A 70 -8.60 4.70 -3.20
C ALA A 70 -7.46 5.14 -4.13
N ARG A 71 -6.83 6.29 -3.83
CA ARG A 71 -5.67 6.80 -4.58
C ARG A 71 -4.48 5.86 -4.54
N LEU A 72 -4.20 5.28 -3.38
CA LEU A 72 -3.09 4.33 -3.17
C LEU A 72 -3.33 3.01 -3.93
N LEU A 73 -4.54 2.46 -3.87
CA LEU A 73 -4.90 1.27 -4.64
C LEU A 73 -4.87 1.53 -6.14
N ALA A 74 -5.37 2.68 -6.60
CA ALA A 74 -5.30 3.05 -8.02
C ALA A 74 -3.84 3.17 -8.51
N GLN A 75 -2.94 3.70 -7.68
CA GLN A 75 -1.50 3.73 -7.99
C GLN A 75 -0.93 2.31 -8.09
N ALA A 76 -1.15 1.47 -7.07
CA ALA A 76 -0.66 0.09 -7.06
C ALA A 76 -1.20 -0.72 -8.25
N HIS A 77 -2.49 -0.56 -8.59
CA HIS A 77 -3.13 -1.21 -9.72
C HIS A 77 -2.46 -0.85 -11.05
N ARG A 78 -2.21 0.44 -11.28
CA ARG A 78 -1.50 0.90 -12.48
C ARG A 78 -0.10 0.31 -12.57
N ASP A 79 0.61 0.25 -11.45
CA ASP A 79 1.97 -0.29 -11.40
C ASP A 79 1.97 -1.79 -11.72
N PHE A 80 1.10 -2.59 -11.08
CA PHE A 80 0.96 -4.02 -11.39
C PHE A 80 0.54 -4.27 -12.85
N ARG A 81 -0.38 -3.46 -13.39
CA ARG A 81 -0.77 -3.55 -14.79
C ARG A 81 0.37 -3.24 -15.75
N ARG A 82 1.19 -2.23 -15.47
CA ARG A 82 2.39 -1.92 -16.29
C ARG A 82 3.39 -3.07 -16.28
N MET A 83 3.49 -3.78 -15.16
CA MET A 83 4.38 -4.94 -15.01
C MET A 83 3.78 -6.25 -15.56
N GLY A 84 2.49 -6.26 -15.95
CA GLY A 84 1.81 -7.47 -16.43
C GLY A 84 1.59 -8.53 -15.35
N LEU A 85 1.59 -8.13 -14.07
CA LEU A 85 1.51 -9.04 -12.93
C LEU A 85 0.04 -9.36 -12.56
N PRO A 86 -0.26 -10.60 -12.13
CA PRO A 86 -1.61 -11.00 -11.74
C PRO A 86 -2.11 -10.29 -10.48
N ASP A 87 -1.21 -9.69 -9.70
CA ASP A 87 -1.50 -8.99 -8.44
C ASP A 87 -2.44 -7.77 -8.62
N ALA A 88 -2.60 -7.29 -9.85
CA ALA A 88 -3.62 -6.28 -10.18
C ALA A 88 -5.04 -6.75 -9.81
N ARG A 89 -5.34 -8.05 -9.97
CA ARG A 89 -6.64 -8.62 -9.56
C ARG A 89 -6.83 -8.58 -8.06
N THR A 90 -5.78 -8.80 -7.28
CA THR A 90 -5.84 -8.71 -5.82
C THR A 90 -6.19 -7.29 -5.40
N VAL A 91 -5.59 -6.28 -6.06
CA VAL A 91 -5.91 -4.87 -5.81
C VAL A 91 -7.35 -4.54 -6.19
N GLU A 92 -7.85 -5.08 -7.32
CA GLU A 92 -9.26 -4.96 -7.73
C GLU A 92 -10.21 -5.55 -6.69
N GLN A 93 -9.95 -6.79 -6.24
CA GLN A 93 -10.77 -7.46 -5.23
C GLN A 93 -10.79 -6.71 -3.90
N ILE A 94 -9.65 -6.18 -3.46
CA ILE A 94 -9.58 -5.35 -2.25
C ILE A 94 -10.42 -4.09 -2.42
N ALA A 95 -10.29 -3.39 -3.55
CA ALA A 95 -11.04 -2.18 -3.79
C ALA A 95 -12.55 -2.43 -3.88
N GLU A 96 -12.97 -3.52 -4.54
CA GLU A 96 -14.37 -3.95 -4.60
C GLU A 96 -14.91 -4.27 -3.20
N HIS A 97 -14.17 -5.04 -2.40
CA HIS A 97 -14.58 -5.41 -1.05
C HIS A 97 -14.83 -4.20 -0.14
N TYR A 98 -14.05 -3.12 -0.32
CA TYR A 98 -14.19 -1.88 0.45
C TYR A 98 -14.93 -0.76 -0.30
N GLU A 99 -15.54 -1.07 -1.45
CA GLU A 99 -16.28 -0.13 -2.30
C GLU A 99 -15.47 1.15 -2.60
N LEU A 100 -14.20 0.99 -2.97
CA LEU A 100 -13.27 2.07 -3.31
C LEU A 100 -13.15 2.23 -4.83
N PRO A 101 -13.31 3.44 -5.38
CA PRO A 101 -13.13 3.66 -6.81
C PRO A 101 -11.64 3.57 -7.19
N LEU A 102 -11.28 2.61 -8.05
CA LEU A 102 -9.93 2.50 -8.63
C LEU A 102 -9.71 3.44 -9.82
N THR A 103 -10.79 3.99 -10.37
CA THR A 103 -10.77 4.97 -11.45
C THR A 103 -11.02 6.35 -10.87
N THR A 104 -10.09 7.29 -11.08
CA THR A 104 -10.42 8.72 -10.96
C THR A 104 -11.61 9.00 -11.88
N PRO A 105 -12.69 9.64 -11.41
CA PRO A 105 -13.65 10.23 -12.33
C PRO A 105 -12.87 11.22 -13.22
N ALA A 106 -13.04 11.06 -14.52
CA ALA A 106 -12.42 11.90 -15.55
C ALA A 106 -12.80 13.38 -15.40
#